data_AF-A0A7Y8I302-F1
#
_entry.id   AF-A0A7Y8I302-F1
#
_cell.length_a   1.000
_cell.length_b   1.000
_cell.length_c   1.000
_cell.angle_alpha   90.00
_cell.angle_beta   90.00
_cell.angle_gamma   90.00
#
_symmetry.space_group_name_H-M   'P 1'
#
loop_
_entity.id
_entity.type
_entity.pdbx_description
1 polymer ?
#
loop_
_entity_poly.entity_id
_entity_poly.type
_entity_poly.pdbx_seq_one_letter_code
_entity_poly.pdbx_strand_id
1 'polypeptide(L)'
;MPEQSRQDLVTLLTGEHAAILVLLRGLEQRLASMSLEEMRSAAVWLEHLMRNHAIDEDTLLFNALPATQRGVGDTLEAMQREHEEQRVLLEAMREVTDAALARAQMRKVIEASREHFAVEERVLFGLAQDLLGSARLTELGREFCRRRGIACPE
;
A
#
# COMPACT_ATOMS: atom_id res chain seq x y z
N MET A 1 -10.75 4.03 -32.82
CA MET A 1 -11.53 3.68 -31.61
C MET A 1 -10.82 4.32 -30.44
N PRO A 2 -11.51 4.94 -29.48
CA PRO A 2 -10.81 5.38 -28.27
C PRO A 2 -10.25 4.11 -27.63
N GLU A 3 -8.94 4.07 -27.38
CA GLU A 3 -8.33 3.01 -26.59
C GLU A 3 -9.12 2.94 -25.28
N GLN A 4 -9.89 1.87 -25.13
CA GLN A 4 -10.45 1.52 -23.85
C GLN A 4 -9.26 1.36 -22.93
N SER A 5 -9.17 2.24 -21.92
CA SER A 5 -8.09 2.25 -20.95
C SER A 5 -8.05 0.87 -20.29
N ARG A 6 -7.14 0.03 -20.77
CA ARG A 6 -6.81 -1.24 -20.13
C ARG A 6 -6.28 -0.90 -18.76
N GLN A 7 -6.97 -1.34 -17.71
CA GLN A 7 -6.48 -1.10 -16.36
C GLN A 7 -5.23 -1.95 -16.14
N ASP A 8 -4.10 -1.26 -15.99
CA ASP A 8 -2.83 -1.87 -15.66
C ASP A 8 -2.64 -1.95 -14.14
N LEU A 9 -1.62 -2.68 -13.69
CA LEU A 9 -1.36 -2.86 -12.25
C LEU A 9 -1.21 -1.51 -11.52
N VAL A 10 -0.53 -0.54 -12.12
CA VAL A 10 -0.30 0.79 -11.52
C VAL A 10 -1.64 1.50 -11.28
N THR A 11 -2.55 1.46 -12.24
CA THR A 11 -3.89 2.03 -12.11
C THR A 11 -4.68 1.38 -10.96
N LEU A 12 -4.57 0.05 -10.84
CA LEU A 12 -5.26 -0.71 -9.80
C LEU A 12 -4.71 -0.41 -8.40
N LEU A 13 -3.39 -0.38 -8.23
CA LEU A 13 -2.73 -0.04 -6.96
C LEU A 13 -3.03 1.41 -6.54
N THR A 14 -2.99 2.36 -7.48
CA THR A 14 -3.39 3.76 -7.22
C THR A 14 -4.84 3.87 -6.75
N GLY A 15 -5.74 3.05 -7.32
CA GLY A 15 -7.13 2.96 -6.86
C GLY A 15 -7.24 2.43 -5.43
N GLU A 16 -6.42 1.43 -5.07
CA GLU A 16 -6.34 0.90 -3.72
C GLU A 16 -5.77 1.94 -2.73
N HIS A 17 -4.74 2.71 -3.10
CA HIS A 17 -4.25 3.85 -2.31
C HIS A 17 -5.37 4.83 -2.02
N ALA A 18 -6.16 5.20 -3.03
CA ALA A 18 -7.26 6.14 -2.84
C ALA A 18 -8.28 5.63 -1.79
N ALA A 19 -8.61 4.33 -1.83
CA ALA A 19 -9.50 3.71 -0.86
C ALA A 19 -8.88 3.67 0.56
N ILE A 20 -7.61 3.28 0.67
CA ILE A 20 -6.87 3.26 1.95
C ILE A 20 -6.78 4.69 2.52
N LEU A 21 -6.43 5.69 1.72
CA LEU A 21 -6.35 7.09 2.14
C LEU A 21 -7.69 7.63 2.64
N VAL A 22 -8.82 7.23 2.06
CA VAL A 22 -10.16 7.55 2.59
C VAL A 22 -10.35 6.96 3.99
N LEU A 23 -10.01 5.68 4.17
CA LEU A 23 -10.09 5.01 5.48
C LEU A 23 -9.19 5.71 6.51
N LEU A 24 -7.93 5.99 6.17
CA LEU A 24 -6.97 6.65 7.06
C LEU A 24 -7.46 8.04 7.49
N ARG A 25 -8.05 8.84 6.58
CA ARG A 25 -8.68 10.12 6.94
C ARG A 25 -9.83 9.94 7.93
N GLY A 26 -10.68 8.95 7.72
CA GLY A 26 -11.79 8.65 8.63
C GLY A 26 -11.32 8.23 10.03
N LEU A 27 -10.26 7.42 10.10
CA LEU A 27 -9.61 7.03 11.36
C LEU A 27 -9.02 8.26 12.05
N GLU A 28 -8.22 9.07 11.35
CA GLU A 28 -7.55 10.26 11.89
C GLU A 28 -8.54 11.24 12.54
N GLN A 29 -9.67 11.50 11.88
CA GLN A 29 -10.74 12.37 12.39
C GLN A 29 -11.37 11.85 13.68
N ARG A 30 -11.40 10.54 13.88
CA ARG A 30 -12.02 9.88 15.03
C ARG A 30 -11.03 9.53 16.14
N LEU A 31 -9.72 9.56 15.88
CA LEU A 31 -8.69 9.10 16.82
C LEU A 31 -8.81 9.73 18.21
N ALA A 32 -9.16 11.02 18.28
CA ALA A 32 -9.29 11.73 19.56
C ALA A 32 -10.40 11.15 20.47
N SER A 33 -11.47 10.62 19.88
CA SER A 33 -12.62 10.05 20.60
C SER A 33 -12.59 8.54 20.74
N MET A 34 -11.69 7.85 20.03
CA MET A 34 -11.58 6.39 20.10
C MET A 34 -11.03 5.93 21.45
N SER A 35 -11.67 4.89 21.99
CA SER A 35 -11.16 4.07 23.07
C SER A 35 -9.94 3.24 22.64
N LEU A 36 -9.20 2.69 23.61
CA LEU A 36 -8.07 1.81 23.32
C LEU A 36 -8.50 0.57 22.52
N GLU A 37 -9.64 -0.02 22.86
CA GLU A 37 -10.16 -1.21 22.18
C GLU A 37 -10.58 -0.91 20.74
N GLU A 38 -11.20 0.24 20.48
CA GLU A 38 -11.51 0.69 19.11
C GLU A 38 -10.24 0.90 18.29
N MET A 39 -9.19 1.49 18.87
CA MET A 39 -7.90 1.67 18.18
C MET A 39 -7.21 0.33 17.89
N ARG A 40 -7.22 -0.61 18.84
CA ARG A 40 -6.69 -1.97 18.63
C ARG A 40 -7.44 -2.70 17.53
N SER A 41 -8.77 -2.62 17.56
CA SER A 41 -9.63 -3.24 16.53
C SER A 41 -9.38 -2.63 15.15
N ALA A 42 -9.28 -1.31 15.07
CA ALA A 42 -8.94 -0.62 13.83
C ALA A 42 -7.54 -1.01 13.32
N ALA A 43 -6.56 -1.14 14.21
CA ALA A 43 -5.20 -1.54 13.84
C ALA A 43 -5.15 -2.96 13.25
N VAL A 44 -5.95 -3.90 13.75
CA VAL A 44 -6.03 -5.27 13.19
C VAL A 44 -6.51 -5.26 11.75
N TRP A 45 -7.59 -4.51 11.46
CA TRP A 45 -8.12 -4.41 10.10
C TRP A 45 -7.18 -3.65 9.17
N LEU A 46 -6.56 -2.57 9.68
CA LEU A 46 -5.59 -1.81 8.92
C LEU A 46 -4.34 -2.65 8.61
N GLU A 47 -3.86 -3.47 9.54
CA GLU A 47 -2.76 -4.42 9.31
C GLU A 47 -3.08 -5.40 8.19
N HIS A 48 -4.25 -6.03 8.22
CA HIS A 48 -4.66 -6.95 7.16
C HIS A 48 -4.73 -6.25 5.80
N LEU A 49 -5.27 -5.03 5.75
CA LEU A 49 -5.39 -4.27 4.50
C LEU A 49 -4.00 -3.90 3.95
N MET A 50 -3.17 -3.26 4.76
CA MET A 50 -1.83 -2.80 4.36
C MET A 50 -0.92 -3.97 4.00
N ARG A 51 -1.01 -5.09 4.72
CA ARG A 51 -0.21 -6.28 4.43
C ARG A 51 -0.57 -6.91 3.09
N ASN A 52 -1.85 -7.05 2.77
CA ASN A 52 -2.25 -7.64 1.48
C ASN A 52 -1.85 -6.75 0.31
N HIS A 53 -1.98 -5.43 0.49
CA HIS A 53 -1.50 -4.44 -0.46
C HIS A 53 0.02 -4.56 -0.70
N ALA A 54 0.83 -4.53 0.37
CA ALA A 54 2.29 -4.69 0.29
C ALA A 54 2.71 -6.02 -0.34
N ILE A 55 2.01 -7.13 -0.04
CA ILE A 55 2.29 -8.45 -0.66
C ILE A 55 2.11 -8.38 -2.17
N ASP A 56 1.07 -7.71 -2.67
CA ASP A 56 0.86 -7.60 -4.10
C ASP A 56 1.90 -6.71 -4.77
N GLU A 57 2.30 -5.60 -4.15
CA GLU A 57 3.41 -4.76 -4.62
C GLU A 57 4.71 -5.54 -4.69
N ASP A 58 5.11 -6.19 -3.60
CA ASP A 58 6.33 -6.98 -3.53
C ASP A 58 6.36 -8.08 -4.58
N THR A 59 5.27 -8.86 -4.66
CA THR A 59 5.27 -10.08 -5.45
C THR A 59 4.95 -9.87 -6.92
N LEU A 60 4.19 -8.82 -7.27
CA LEU A 60 3.82 -8.52 -8.65
C LEU A 60 4.68 -7.41 -9.25
N LEU A 61 4.79 -6.27 -8.56
CA LEU A 61 5.46 -5.10 -9.10
C LEU A 61 6.97 -5.16 -8.87
N PHE A 62 7.42 -5.30 -7.62
CA PHE A 62 8.83 -5.15 -7.25
C PHE A 62 9.66 -6.29 -7.83
N ASN A 63 9.15 -7.53 -7.74
CA ASN A 63 9.77 -8.70 -8.37
C ASN A 63 9.87 -8.62 -9.90
N ALA A 64 9.02 -7.82 -10.56
CA ALA A 64 9.08 -7.64 -12.00
C ALA A 64 10.14 -6.60 -12.41
N LEU A 65 10.55 -5.71 -11.50
CA LEU A 65 11.50 -4.64 -11.78
C LEU A 65 12.95 -5.16 -11.82
N PRO A 66 13.79 -4.64 -12.72
CA PRO A 66 15.18 -5.07 -12.82
C PRO A 66 16.03 -4.45 -11.69
N ALA A 67 16.08 -5.10 -10.53
CA ALA A 67 16.80 -4.61 -9.34
C ALA A 67 18.30 -4.33 -9.56
N THR A 68 18.91 -4.93 -10.58
CA THR A 68 20.32 -4.68 -10.97
C THR A 68 20.54 -3.33 -11.66
N GLN A 69 19.46 -2.67 -12.10
CA GLN A 69 19.54 -1.33 -12.65
C GLN A 69 19.83 -0.31 -11.56
N ARG A 70 20.76 0.61 -11.84
CA ARG A 70 21.25 1.60 -10.86
C ARG A 70 20.08 2.40 -10.25
N GLY A 71 20.00 2.38 -8.92
CA GLY A 71 18.99 3.10 -8.13
C GLY A 71 17.66 2.37 -7.96
N VAL A 72 17.38 1.33 -8.75
CA VAL A 72 16.14 0.54 -8.62
C VAL A 72 16.20 -0.32 -7.36
N GLY A 73 17.27 -1.11 -7.20
CA GLY A 73 17.44 -1.98 -6.02
C GLY A 73 17.32 -1.22 -4.69
N ASP A 74 18.02 -0.08 -4.55
CA ASP A 74 17.97 0.74 -3.33
C ASP A 74 16.55 1.27 -3.04
N THR A 75 15.81 1.64 -4.09
CA THR A 75 14.42 2.11 -3.97
C THR A 75 13.51 0.99 -3.49
N LEU A 76 13.63 -0.21 -4.09
CA LEU A 76 12.82 -1.37 -3.69
C LEU A 76 13.11 -1.78 -2.24
N GLU A 77 14.38 -1.80 -1.84
CA GLU A 77 14.75 -2.10 -0.46
C GLU A 77 14.19 -1.07 0.53
N ALA A 78 14.16 0.22 0.15
CA ALA A 78 13.53 1.25 0.97
C ALA A 78 12.02 1.02 1.14
N MET A 79 11.29 0.75 0.05
CA MET A 79 9.85 0.49 0.10
C MET A 79 9.53 -0.75 0.96
N GLN A 80 10.31 -1.82 0.82
CA GLN A 80 10.15 -3.04 1.63
C GLN A 80 10.39 -2.80 3.12
N ARG A 81 11.39 -1.97 3.46
CA ARG A 81 11.62 -1.56 4.86
C ARG A 81 10.45 -0.73 5.40
N GLU A 82 9.85 0.13 4.59
CA GLU A 82 8.67 0.92 4.99
C GLU A 82 7.44 0.02 5.21
N HIS A 83 7.19 -0.97 4.34
CA HIS A 83 6.14 -1.98 4.55
C HIS A 83 6.34 -2.71 5.88
N GLU A 84 7.57 -3.13 6.18
CA GLU A 84 7.91 -3.80 7.43
C GLU A 84 7.74 -2.89 8.65
N GLU A 85 8.16 -1.63 8.57
CA GLU A 85 7.96 -0.67 9.66
C GLU A 85 6.46 -0.46 9.95
N GLN A 86 5.64 -0.26 8.92
CA GLN A 86 4.19 -0.12 9.07
C GLN A 86 3.55 -1.36 9.70
N ARG A 87 3.96 -2.55 9.25
CA ARG A 87 3.50 -3.83 9.81
C ARG A 87 3.84 -3.95 11.29
N VAL A 88 5.10 -3.69 11.68
CA VAL A 88 5.55 -3.76 13.08
C VAL A 88 4.79 -2.77 13.95
N LEU A 89 4.58 -1.53 13.46
CA LEU A 89 3.78 -0.53 14.18
C LEU A 89 2.34 -1.00 14.37
N LEU A 90 1.72 -1.62 13.38
CA LEU A 90 0.34 -2.10 13.52
C LEU A 90 0.23 -3.33 14.42
N GLU A 91 1.18 -4.26 14.35
CA GLU A 91 1.21 -5.45 15.20
C GLU A 91 1.41 -5.10 16.68
N ALA A 92 2.31 -4.16 16.96
CA ALA A 92 2.59 -3.71 18.32
C ALA A 92 1.36 -3.09 19.03
N MET A 93 0.34 -2.64 18.28
CA MET A 93 -0.91 -2.12 18.86
C MET A 93 -1.62 -3.12 19.76
N ARG A 94 -1.46 -4.43 19.51
CA ARG A 94 -2.09 -5.51 20.32
C ARG A 94 -1.65 -5.45 21.79
N GLU A 95 -0.41 -5.04 22.03
CA GLU A 95 0.20 -5.02 23.36
C GLU A 95 0.14 -3.63 24.02
N VAL A 96 -0.22 -2.57 23.28
CA VAL A 96 -0.28 -1.20 23.83
C VAL A 96 -1.37 -1.08 24.89
N THR A 97 -1.01 -0.76 26.14
CA THR A 97 -1.97 -0.63 27.26
C THR A 97 -2.40 0.81 27.53
N ASP A 98 -1.75 1.79 26.90
CA ASP A 98 -2.05 3.21 27.08
C ASP A 98 -2.73 3.81 25.84
N ALA A 99 -3.84 4.52 26.07
CA ALA A 99 -4.63 5.11 24.99
C ALA A 99 -3.90 6.29 24.30
N ALA A 100 -3.04 7.03 25.02
CA ALA A 100 -2.29 8.11 24.40
C ALA A 100 -1.19 7.57 23.47
N LEU A 101 -0.47 6.52 23.90
CA LEU A 101 0.49 5.79 23.07
C LEU A 101 -0.17 5.16 21.84
N ALA A 102 -1.32 4.49 22.01
CA ALA A 102 -2.09 3.92 20.90
C ALA A 102 -2.47 4.99 19.87
N ARG A 103 -2.93 6.17 20.32
CA ARG A 103 -3.22 7.31 19.42
C ARG A 103 -1.97 7.80 18.68
N ALA A 104 -0.84 7.93 19.38
CA ALA A 104 0.40 8.38 18.76
C ALA A 104 0.88 7.39 17.70
N GLN A 105 0.80 6.10 17.98
CA GLN A 105 1.19 5.02 17.07
C GLN A 105 0.29 4.95 15.83
N MET A 106 -1.03 5.07 16.00
CA MET A 106 -1.96 5.17 14.87
C MET A 106 -1.66 6.38 13.98
N ARG A 107 -1.33 7.55 14.56
CA ARG A 107 -0.92 8.73 13.77
C ARG A 107 0.36 8.45 12.99
N LYS A 108 1.35 7.82 13.63
CA LYS A 108 2.62 7.47 12.96
C LYS A 108 2.38 6.56 11.76
N VAL A 109 1.53 5.54 11.89
CA VAL A 109 1.17 4.67 10.76
C VAL A 109 0.48 5.46 9.66
N ILE A 110 -0.50 6.32 9.99
CA ILE A 110 -1.22 7.15 9.01
C ILE A 110 -0.26 8.05 8.23
N GLU A 111 0.69 8.68 8.90
CA GLU A 111 1.70 9.54 8.28
C GLU A 111 2.64 8.72 7.39
N ALA A 112 3.21 7.63 7.91
CA ALA A 112 4.09 6.74 7.16
C ALA A 112 3.41 6.17 5.90
N SER A 113 2.12 5.79 5.97
CA SER A 113 1.40 5.31 4.79
C SER A 113 1.18 6.40 3.74
N ARG A 114 0.96 7.65 4.14
CA ARG A 114 0.83 8.78 3.20
C ARG A 114 2.15 9.06 2.50
N GLU A 115 3.25 9.05 3.24
CA GLU A 115 4.59 9.27 2.70
C GLU A 115 4.98 8.14 1.74
N HIS A 116 4.73 6.89 2.14
CA HIS A 116 4.95 5.70 1.32
C HIS A 116 4.24 5.82 -0.03
N PHE A 117 2.91 6.00 -0.04
CA PHE A 117 2.14 6.14 -1.28
C PHE A 117 2.62 7.33 -2.14
N ALA A 118 2.98 8.45 -1.52
CA ALA A 118 3.47 9.61 -2.25
C ALA A 118 4.83 9.36 -2.93
N VAL A 119 5.72 8.61 -2.30
CA VAL A 119 6.99 8.20 -2.91
C VAL A 119 6.75 7.19 -4.03
N GLU A 120 5.92 6.19 -3.76
CA GLU A 120 5.63 5.12 -4.71
C GLU A 120 4.97 5.67 -6.00
N GLU A 121 3.92 6.47 -5.87
CA GLU A 121 3.21 7.03 -7.02
C GLU A 121 4.10 7.99 -7.84
N ARG A 122 4.89 8.83 -7.16
CA ARG A 122 5.72 9.84 -7.83
C ARG A 122 6.97 9.25 -8.48
N VAL A 123 7.53 8.18 -7.92
CA VAL A 123 8.84 7.65 -8.30
C VAL A 123 8.69 6.25 -8.87
N LEU A 124 8.17 5.31 -8.09
CA LEU A 124 8.22 3.90 -8.42
C LEU A 124 7.26 3.53 -9.55
N PHE A 125 6.04 4.08 -9.56
CA PHE A 125 5.07 3.80 -10.62
C PHE A 125 5.52 4.34 -11.99
N GLY A 126 6.10 5.54 -12.03
CA GLY A 126 6.71 6.07 -13.25
C GLY A 126 7.85 5.19 -13.76
N LEU A 127 8.74 4.76 -12.85
CA LEU A 127 9.82 3.83 -13.17
C LEU A 127 9.28 2.49 -13.71
N ALA A 128 8.21 1.95 -13.12
CA ALA A 128 7.61 0.72 -13.57
C ALA A 128 6.97 0.83 -14.96
N GLN A 129 6.34 1.96 -15.26
CA GLN A 129 5.83 2.25 -16.60
C GLN A 129 6.96 2.28 -17.63
N ASP A 130 8.06 2.94 -17.32
CA ASP A 130 9.22 3.05 -18.21
C ASP A 130 9.93 1.71 -18.44
N LEU A 131 10.07 0.87 -17.40
CA LEU A 131 10.87 -0.36 -17.47
C LEU A 131 10.09 -1.60 -17.89
N LEU A 132 8.81 -1.71 -17.50
CA LEU A 132 7.99 -2.90 -17.80
C LEU A 132 7.12 -2.71 -19.04
N GLY A 133 6.71 -1.47 -19.32
CA GLY A 133 5.79 -1.15 -20.40
C GLY A 133 4.35 -1.63 -20.16
N SER A 134 3.43 -1.05 -20.93
CA SER A 134 1.98 -1.25 -20.76
C SER A 134 1.53 -2.72 -20.86
N ALA A 135 2.11 -3.50 -21.77
CA ALA A 135 1.72 -4.90 -21.97
C ALA A 135 1.99 -5.76 -20.71
N ARG A 136 3.16 -5.59 -20.10
CA ARG A 136 3.54 -6.31 -18.88
C ARG A 136 2.72 -5.84 -17.68
N LEU A 137 2.52 -4.52 -17.53
CA LEU A 137 1.70 -3.99 -16.44
C LEU A 137 0.23 -4.41 -16.54
N THR A 138 -0.31 -4.56 -17.76
CA THR A 138 -1.66 -5.11 -17.96
C THR A 138 -1.72 -6.59 -17.56
N GLU A 139 -0.69 -7.38 -17.87
CA GLU A 139 -0.62 -8.78 -17.46
C GLU A 139 -0.57 -8.92 -15.93
N LEU A 140 0.26 -8.11 -15.26
CA LEU A 140 0.32 -8.06 -13.81
C LEU A 140 -1.00 -7.57 -13.19
N GLY A 141 -1.69 -6.63 -13.83
CA GLY A 141 -3.01 -6.17 -13.41
C GLY A 141 -4.06 -7.29 -13.45
N ARG A 142 -4.03 -8.14 -14.48
CA ARG A 142 -4.88 -9.35 -14.54
C ARG A 142 -4.62 -10.32 -13.40
N GLU A 143 -3.35 -10.50 -13.03
CA GLU A 143 -2.97 -11.32 -11.90
C GLU A 143 -3.47 -10.72 -10.57
N PHE A 144 -3.33 -9.41 -10.37
CA PHE A 144 -3.88 -8.68 -9.22
C PHE A 144 -5.40 -8.89 -9.08
N CYS A 145 -6.15 -8.74 -10.18
CA CYS A 145 -7.60 -9.00 -10.19
C CYS A 145 -7.92 -10.46 -9.80
N ARG A 146 -7.17 -11.42 -10.35
CA ARG A 146 -7.34 -12.85 -10.08
C ARG A 146 -7.14 -13.18 -8.60
N ARG A 147 -6.13 -12.60 -7.96
CA ARG A 147 -5.84 -12.79 -6.52
C ARG A 147 -6.97 -12.25 -5.63
N ARG A 148 -7.61 -11.16 -6.02
CA ARG A 148 -8.75 -10.55 -5.30
C ARG A 148 -10.11 -11.18 -5.65
N GLY A 149 -10.16 -12.09 -6.64
CA GLY A 149 -11.42 -12.69 -7.10
C GLY A 149 -12.37 -11.68 -7.75
N ILE A 150 -11.82 -10.61 -8.35
CA ILE A 150 -12.61 -9.57 -9.03
C ILE A 150 -12.48 -9.70 -10.55
N ALA A 151 -13.49 -9.19 -11.27
CA ALA A 151 -13.40 -9.08 -12.72
C ALA A 151 -12.31 -8.09 -13.10
N CYS A 152 -11.45 -8.45 -14.06
CA CYS A 152 -10.49 -7.53 -14.62
C CYS A 152 -11.07 -6.93 -15.91
N PRO A 153 -11.11 -5.59 -16.06
CA PRO A 153 -11.59 -4.98 -17.29
C PRO A 153 -10.66 -5.34 -18.46
N GLU A 154 -11.26 -5.71 -19.60
CA GLU A 154 -10.56 -6.17 -20.81
C GLU A 154 -9.80 -5.08 -21.56
#